data_AF-A0A5B1QD66-F1
#
_entry.id   AF-A0A5B1QD66-F1
#
_cell.length_a   1.000
_cell.length_b   1.000
_cell.length_c   1.000
_cell.angle_alpha   90.00
_cell.angle_beta   90.00
_cell.angle_gamma   90.00
#
_symmetry.space_group_name_H-M   'P 1'
#
loop_
_entity.id
_entity.type
_entity.pdbx_description
1 polymer ?
#
loop_
_entity_poly.entity_id
_entity_poly.type
_entity_poly.pdbx_seq_one_letter_code
_entity_poly.pdbx_strand_id
1 'polypeptide(L)' 'SSGALDIVRYLLDEKAEVDKIDASGWTALHIAVSAGHEDVVKELVGAGADINKRTDKGISPL' A
#
# COMPACT_ATOMS: atom_id res chain seq x y z
N SER A 1 7.75 -14.31 -2.37
CA SER A 1 6.58 -13.47 -2.06
C SER A 1 5.97 -13.72 -0.69
N SER A 2 6.45 -14.67 0.14
CA SER A 2 5.89 -14.87 1.48
C SER A 2 6.31 -13.80 2.51
N GLY A 3 7.60 -13.43 2.55
CA GLY A 3 8.10 -12.53 3.60
C GLY A 3 7.53 -11.10 3.56
N ALA A 4 7.34 -10.51 2.37
CA ALA A 4 6.79 -9.16 2.26
C ALA A 4 5.32 -9.10 2.71
N LEU A 5 4.52 -10.10 2.34
CA LEU A 5 3.12 -10.20 2.75
C LEU A 5 2.98 -10.36 4.26
N ASP A 6 3.79 -11.23 4.88
CA ASP A 6 3.77 -11.46 6.32
C ASP A 6 4.14 -10.19 7.10
N ILE A 7 5.12 -9.42 6.61
CA ILE A 7 5.50 -8.12 7.20
C ILE A 7 4.36 -7.11 7.07
N VAL A 8 3.70 -7.02 5.90
CA VAL A 8 2.58 -6.10 5.70
C VAL A 8 1.43 -6.43 6.66
N ARG A 9 1.06 -7.71 6.80
CA ARG A 9 0.04 -8.16 7.75
C ARG A 9 0.40 -7.79 9.18
N TYR A 10 1.62 -8.07 9.60
CA TYR A 10 2.09 -7.72 10.94
C TYR A 10 1.97 -6.22 11.22
N LEU A 11 2.38 -5.36 10.28
CA LEU A 11 2.26 -3.90 10.46
C LEU A 11 0.79 -3.44 10.55
N LEU A 12 -0.10 -4.03 9.74
CA LEU A 12 -1.53 -3.73 9.79
C LEU A 12 -2.17 -4.17 11.12
N ASP A 13 -1.77 -5.33 11.65
CA ASP A 13 -2.21 -5.82 12.96
C ASP A 13 -1.78 -4.88 14.09
N GLU A 14 -0.57 -4.32 14.00
CA GLU A 14 -0.03 -3.27 14.88
C GLU A 14 -0.61 -1.87 14.61
N LYS A 15 -1.70 -1.78 13.85
CA LYS A 15 -2.44 -0.54 13.56
C LYS A 15 -1.62 0.52 12.80
N ALA A 16 -0.70 0.09 11.93
CA ALA A 16 -0.05 1.00 11.00
C ALA A 16 -1.08 1.75 10.15
N GLU A 17 -0.82 3.03 9.88
CA GLU A 17 -1.65 3.86 9.00
C GLU A 17 -1.53 3.35 7.55
N VAL A 18 -2.60 2.75 7.03
CA VAL A 18 -2.62 2.08 5.71
C VAL A 18 -2.21 3.03 4.58
N ASP A 19 -2.69 4.27 4.63
CA ASP A 19 -2.44 5.30 3.62
C ASP A 19 -1.35 6.28 4.04
N LYS A 20 -0.40 5.83 4.88
CA LYS A 20 0.79 6.61 5.19
C LYS A 20 1.55 6.92 3.90
N ILE A 21 1.92 8.19 3.75
CA ILE A 21 2.67 8.67 2.59
C ILE A 21 4.14 8.91 2.92
N ASP A 22 4.99 8.68 1.93
CA ASP A 22 6.36 9.17 1.93
C ASP A 22 6.44 10.66 1.52
N ALA A 23 7.66 11.19 1.38
CA ALA A 23 7.90 12.59 1.03
C ALA A 23 7.47 12.98 -0.40
N SER A 24 7.05 12.02 -1.23
CA SER A 24 6.52 12.25 -2.58
C SER A 24 5.03 11.93 -2.69
N GLY A 25 4.36 11.66 -1.57
CA GLY A 25 2.94 11.30 -1.54
C GLY A 25 2.65 9.83 -1.87
N TRP A 26 3.65 8.95 -1.95
CA TRP A 26 3.43 7.54 -2.28
C TRP A 26 2.96 6.76 -1.06
N THR A 27 1.89 6.00 -1.24
CA THR A 27 1.45 4.99 -0.26
C THR A 27 2.04 3.62 -0.57
N ALA A 28 1.93 2.69 0.38
CA ALA A 28 2.27 1.29 0.16
C ALA A 28 1.52 0.68 -1.04
N LEU A 29 0.28 1.11 -1.29
CA LEU A 29 -0.53 0.62 -2.41
C LEU A 29 0.07 1.00 -3.78
N HIS A 30 0.57 2.23 -3.94
CA HIS A 30 1.25 2.65 -5.16
C HIS A 30 2.46 1.77 -5.46
N ILE A 31 3.26 1.48 -4.43
CA ILE A 31 4.47 0.67 -4.54
C ILE A 31 4.10 -0.78 -4.90
N ALA A 32 3.09 -1.35 -4.24
CA ALA A 32 2.65 -2.72 -4.47
C ALA A 32 2.10 -2.92 -5.89
N VAL A 33 1.31 -1.97 -6.40
CA VAL A 33 0.82 -2.01 -7.79
C VAL A 33 1.97 -1.87 -8.78
N SER A 34 2.86 -0.89 -8.58
CA SER A 34 4.01 -0.69 -9.47
C SER A 34 4.97 -1.90 -9.50
N ALA A 35 5.03 -2.69 -8.43
CA ALA A 35 5.85 -3.89 -8.33
C ALA A 35 5.13 -5.18 -8.77
N GLY A 36 3.82 -5.13 -9.05
CA GLY A 36 3.02 -6.30 -9.40
C GLY A 36 2.80 -7.28 -8.24
N HIS A 37 2.87 -6.81 -6.99
CA HIS A 37 2.67 -7.63 -5.80
C HIS A 37 1.17 -7.80 -5.49
N GLU A 38 0.50 -8.66 -6.24
CA GLU A 38 -0.95 -8.87 -6.17
C GLU A 38 -1.46 -9.22 -4.77
N ASP A 39 -0.71 -10.04 -4.02
CA ASP A 39 -1.03 -10.46 -2.65
C ASP A 39 -1.02 -9.28 -1.67
N VAL A 40 0.01 -8.43 -1.75
CA VAL A 40 0.12 -7.20 -0.95
C VAL A 40 -0.97 -6.20 -1.34
N VAL A 41 -1.28 -6.06 -2.63
CA VAL A 41 -2.39 -5.20 -3.08
C VAL A 41 -3.71 -5.63 -2.45
N LYS A 42 -4.00 -6.94 -2.46
CA LYS A 42 -5.23 -7.48 -1.85
C LYS A 42 -5.33 -7.16 -0.37
N GLU A 43 -4.24 -7.30 0.39
CA GLU A 43 -4.28 -6.98 1.83
C GLU A 43 -4.39 -5.50 2.13
N LEU A 44 -3.70 -4.64 1.40
CA LEU A 44 -3.83 -3.19 1.60
C LEU A 44 -5.25 -2.71 1.27
N VAL A 45 -5.84 -3.22 0.18
CA VAL A 45 -7.24 -2.91 -0.18
C VAL A 45 -8.21 -3.47 0.87
N GLY A 46 -7.98 -4.70 1.34
CA GLY A 46 -8.77 -5.31 2.41
C GLY A 46 -8.69 -4.55 3.74
N ALA A 47 -7.56 -3.91 4.01
CA ALA A 47 -7.34 -3.04 5.15
C ALA A 47 -7.91 -1.62 4.98
N GLY A 48 -8.49 -1.30 3.82
CA GLY A 48 -9.14 -0.02 3.56
C GLY A 48 -8.25 1.05 2.96
N ALA A 49 -7.16 0.69 2.27
CA ALA A 49 -6.36 1.64 1.48
C ALA A 49 -7.24 2.39 0.46
N ASP A 50 -7.07 3.71 0.36
CA ASP A 50 -7.73 4.50 -0.67
C ASP A 50 -7.11 4.21 -2.05
N ILE A 51 -7.82 3.41 -2.83
CA ILE A 51 -7.43 3.00 -4.18
C ILE A 51 -7.29 4.15 -5.17
N ASN A 52 -7.84 5.33 -4.86
CA ASN A 52 -7.78 6.53 -5.70
C ASN A 52 -6.83 7.60 -5.15
N LYS A 53 -6.16 7.36 -4.02
CA LYS A 53 -5.26 8.32 -3.39
C LYS A 53 -4.17 8.71 -4.35
N ARG A 54 -3.97 10.01 -4.56
CA ARG A 54 -2.95 10.51 -5.50
C ARG A 54 -1.71 10.99 -4.75
N THR A 55 -0.55 10.72 -5.34
CA THR A 55 0.72 11.34 -4.94
C THR A 55 0.70 12.86 -5.15
N ASP A 56 1.72 13.56 -4.67
CA ASP A 56 1.88 15.00 -4.86
C ASP A 56 1.99 15.40 -6.35
N LYS A 57 2.33 14.44 -7.22
CA LYS A 57 2.39 14.61 -8.67
C LYS A 57 1.09 14.24 -9.39
N GLY A 58 0.03 13.92 -8.63
CA GLY A 58 -1.27 13.55 -9.19
C GLY A 58 -1.36 12.12 -9.74
N ILE A 59 -0.35 11.28 -9.50
CA ILE A 59 -0.30 9.87 -9.91
C ILE A 59 -1.18 9.05 -8.96
N SER A 60 -2.09 8.24 -9.49
CA SER A 60 -2.86 7.22 -8.76
C SER A 60 -2.11 5.89 -8.68
N PRO A 61 -2.56 4.93 -7.84
CA PRO A 61 -1.96 3.60 -7.81
C PRO A 61 -2.09 2.84 -9.14
N LEU A 62 -3.12 3.14 -9.94
CA LEU A 62 -3.30 2.69 -11.34
C LEU A 62 -2.78 3.74 -12.32
#